data_AF-A0A255TNA9-F1
#
_entry.id   AF-A0A255TNA9-F1
#
_cell.length_a   1.000
_cell.length_b   1.000
_cell.length_c   1.000
_cell.angle_alpha   90.00
_cell.angle_beta   90.00
_cell.angle_gamma   90.00
#
_symmetry.space_group_name_H-M   'P 1'
#
loop_
_entity.id
_entity.type
_entity.pdbx_description
1 polymer ?
#
loop_
_entity_poly.entity_id
_entity_poly.type
_entity_poly.pdbx_seq_one_letter_code
_entity_poly.pdbx_strand_id
1 'polypeptide(L)'
;MIPTILISQINKYRKERKMNNVKCKTKSMAVRDFCLVWGCPGLVILTISLFVSLKVGNDFGQDNFAKFVTFVISSGLLWTVYYLFQSVLAEVPLRLQNGQREGTTLLTNQETEAVTEDSMDNMSIEQVHEYLAEVLPQTESAQEPLPEELQEPIIEISDSVEPTKEATDTIETSSEQPDLYAQRCKEYQREQEQRRQNTIDAIIEYVTHTMSPYIYDNEELEKLCDAIRKWADDWRHIPVPIRLKSTLTTLDLRHFVWNIAERLGSKKDYTGRVRADFIKRMFPDVMRDIEQDSIRNFKFQPDTGNIVIDEPDKGDYHFHYEKFN
;
A
#
# COMPACT_ATOMS: atom_id res chain seq x y z
N MET A 1 -26.35 -47.14 19.13
CA MET A 1 -27.33 -46.12 18.69
C MET A 1 -26.99 -44.80 19.35
N ILE A 2 -26.53 -43.79 18.61
CA ILE A 2 -26.17 -42.47 19.20
C ILE A 2 -27.46 -41.66 19.38
N PRO A 3 -27.75 -41.09 20.56
CA PRO A 3 -29.00 -40.37 20.79
C PRO A 3 -29.07 -39.07 19.97
N THR A 4 -30.19 -38.86 19.29
CA THR A 4 -30.47 -37.71 18.38
C THR A 4 -30.20 -36.35 19.03
N ILE A 5 -30.38 -36.28 20.37
CA ILE A 5 -30.10 -35.10 21.20
C ILE A 5 -28.65 -34.60 21.00
N LEU A 6 -27.67 -35.52 20.95
CA LEU A 6 -26.26 -35.16 20.83
C LEU A 6 -25.95 -34.51 19.47
N ILE A 7 -26.54 -35.04 18.39
CA ILE A 7 -26.41 -34.51 17.03
C ILE A 7 -27.04 -33.11 16.94
N SER A 8 -28.17 -32.89 17.60
CA SER A 8 -28.81 -31.57 17.70
C SER A 8 -27.90 -30.53 18.37
N GLN A 9 -27.32 -30.86 19.53
CA GLN A 9 -26.40 -29.94 20.24
C GLN A 9 -25.13 -29.65 19.43
N ILE A 10 -24.53 -30.65 18.78
CA ILE A 10 -23.37 -30.47 17.89
C ILE A 10 -23.70 -29.52 16.74
N ASN A 11 -24.88 -29.66 16.12
CA ASN A 11 -25.30 -28.77 15.03
C ASN A 11 -25.63 -27.35 15.51
N LYS A 12 -26.22 -27.18 16.70
CA LYS A 12 -26.42 -25.87 17.34
C LYS A 12 -25.07 -25.16 17.56
N TYR A 13 -24.14 -25.82 18.24
CA TYR A 13 -22.81 -25.26 18.53
C TYR A 13 -21.99 -24.96 17.25
N ARG A 14 -22.16 -25.78 16.20
CA ARG A 14 -21.58 -25.55 14.87
C ARG A 14 -22.20 -24.30 14.19
N LYS A 15 -23.50 -24.06 14.33
CA LYS A 15 -24.19 -22.87 13.80
C LYS A 15 -23.74 -21.60 14.53
N GLU A 16 -23.66 -21.66 15.86
CA GLU A 16 -23.20 -20.55 16.71
C GLU A 16 -21.74 -20.17 16.41
N ARG A 17 -20.82 -21.14 16.29
CA ARG A 17 -19.44 -20.86 15.85
C ARG A 17 -19.36 -20.21 14.47
N LYS A 18 -20.18 -20.65 13.50
CA LYS A 18 -20.24 -20.01 12.16
C LYS A 18 -20.72 -18.56 12.25
N MET A 19 -21.80 -18.29 12.99
CA MET A 19 -22.33 -16.93 13.17
C MET A 19 -21.32 -16.00 13.86
N ASN A 20 -20.63 -16.49 14.90
CA ASN A 20 -19.63 -15.72 15.62
C ASN A 20 -18.38 -15.41 14.76
N ASN A 21 -17.91 -16.38 13.96
CA ASN A 21 -16.81 -16.16 13.02
C ASN A 21 -17.17 -15.12 11.95
N VAL A 22 -18.36 -15.21 11.34
CA VAL A 22 -18.85 -14.22 10.36
C VAL A 22 -18.97 -12.83 11.00
N LYS A 23 -19.57 -12.72 12.20
CA LYS A 23 -19.74 -11.43 12.90
C LYS A 23 -18.39 -10.79 13.26
N CYS A 24 -17.37 -11.59 13.60
CA CYS A 24 -16.01 -11.13 13.81
C CYS A 24 -15.37 -10.63 12.50
N LYS A 25 -15.48 -11.42 11.41
CA LYS A 25 -14.94 -11.06 10.09
C LYS A 25 -15.56 -9.76 9.54
N THR A 26 -16.87 -9.59 9.64
CA THR A 26 -17.56 -8.35 9.20
C THR A 26 -17.10 -7.12 9.99
N LYS A 27 -16.92 -7.23 11.32
CA LYS A 27 -16.33 -6.15 12.13
C LYS A 27 -14.90 -5.81 11.71
N SER A 28 -14.05 -6.82 11.49
CA SER A 28 -12.66 -6.63 11.07
C SER A 28 -12.53 -5.94 9.72
N MET A 29 -13.39 -6.26 8.75
CA MET A 29 -13.42 -5.58 7.45
C MET A 29 -13.82 -4.11 7.63
N ALA A 30 -14.94 -3.82 8.30
CA ALA A 30 -15.40 -2.45 8.52
C ALA A 30 -14.36 -1.54 9.21
N VAL A 31 -13.62 -2.06 10.20
CA VAL A 31 -12.54 -1.30 10.87
C VAL A 31 -11.36 -1.01 9.93
N ARG A 32 -10.92 -2.00 9.15
CA ARG A 32 -9.85 -1.82 8.16
C ARG A 32 -10.27 -0.83 7.08
N ASP A 33 -11.49 -0.95 6.59
CA ASP A 33 -11.98 -0.15 5.46
C ASP A 33 -12.17 1.32 5.91
N PHE A 34 -12.63 1.54 7.16
CA PHE A 34 -12.61 2.87 7.81
C PHE A 34 -11.18 3.41 8.00
N CYS A 35 -10.23 2.57 8.43
CA CYS A 35 -8.82 2.96 8.61
C CYS A 35 -8.15 3.35 7.27
N LEU A 36 -8.45 2.64 6.18
CA LEU A 36 -7.96 2.97 4.84
C LEU A 36 -8.59 4.27 4.30
N VAL A 37 -9.89 4.49 4.52
CA VAL A 37 -10.59 5.71 4.06
C VAL A 37 -10.15 6.95 4.84
N TRP A 38 -9.97 6.88 6.16
CA TRP A 38 -9.67 8.08 6.98
C TRP A 38 -8.18 8.23 7.33
N GLY A 39 -7.46 7.14 7.56
CA GLY A 39 -6.07 7.17 7.99
C GLY A 39 -5.06 7.43 6.86
N CYS A 40 -5.23 6.77 5.70
CA CYS A 40 -4.28 6.93 4.59
C CYS A 40 -4.28 8.34 3.99
N PRO A 41 -5.43 9.01 3.73
CA PRO A 41 -5.43 10.41 3.31
C PRO A 41 -4.90 11.36 4.38
N GLY A 42 -5.22 11.14 5.66
CA GLY A 42 -4.72 11.95 6.78
C GLY A 42 -3.19 11.99 6.86
N LEU A 43 -2.52 10.85 6.63
CA LEU A 43 -1.06 10.79 6.58
C LEU A 43 -0.48 11.61 5.41
N VAL A 44 -1.07 11.50 4.22
CA VAL A 44 -0.65 12.28 3.03
C VAL A 44 -0.85 13.77 3.27
N ILE A 45 -2.00 14.16 3.83
CA ILE A 45 -2.33 15.54 4.22
C ILE A 45 -1.27 16.11 5.17
N LEU A 46 -0.89 15.35 6.20
CA LEU A 46 0.12 15.76 7.19
C LEU A 46 1.50 15.95 6.55
N THR A 47 1.93 15.06 5.65
CA THR A 47 3.22 15.21 4.95
C THR A 47 3.27 16.43 4.02
N ILE A 48 2.17 16.75 3.33
CA ILE A 48 2.07 17.93 2.47
C ILE A 48 2.09 19.21 3.33
N SER A 49 1.31 19.26 4.42
CA SER A 49 1.31 20.39 5.35
C SER A 49 2.70 20.64 5.97
N LEU A 50 3.41 19.58 6.34
CA LEU A 50 4.78 19.69 6.86
C LEU A 50 5.74 20.24 5.80
N PHE A 51 5.66 19.78 4.55
CA PHE A 51 6.51 20.28 3.46
C PHE A 51 6.26 21.77 3.16
N VAL A 52 4.99 22.20 3.13
CA VAL A 52 4.61 23.61 2.96
C VAL A 52 5.11 24.46 4.13
N SER A 53 4.90 24.00 5.38
CA SER A 53 5.38 24.67 6.59
C SER A 53 6.92 24.82 6.60
N LEU A 54 7.67 23.78 6.21
CA LEU A 54 9.12 23.85 6.09
C LEU A 54 9.59 24.82 5.00
N LYS A 55 8.93 24.82 3.83
CA LYS A 55 9.30 25.73 2.73
C LYS A 55 9.05 27.20 3.09
N VAL A 56 7.88 27.50 3.66
CA VAL A 56 7.52 28.86 4.09
C VAL A 56 8.37 29.29 5.30
N GLY A 57 8.59 28.39 6.26
CA GLY A 57 9.46 28.63 7.42
C GLY A 57 10.90 28.94 7.05
N ASN A 58 11.43 28.36 5.97
CA ASN A 58 12.73 28.75 5.43
C ASN A 58 12.74 30.19 4.90
N ASP A 59 11.67 30.60 4.22
CA ASP A 59 11.56 31.92 3.59
C ASP A 59 11.32 33.03 4.64
N PHE A 60 10.74 32.69 5.80
CA PHE A 60 10.65 33.53 7.01
C PHE A 60 11.86 33.37 7.96
N GLY A 61 13.04 33.02 7.45
CA GLY A 61 14.28 33.04 8.26
C GLY A 61 14.32 32.02 9.40
N GLN A 62 13.65 30.87 9.23
CA GLN A 62 13.51 29.79 10.20
C GLN A 62 12.64 30.08 11.44
N ASP A 63 11.80 31.12 11.42
CA ASP A 63 10.82 31.35 12.49
C ASP A 63 9.90 30.13 12.74
N ASN A 64 9.72 29.79 14.02
CA ASN A 64 8.89 28.68 14.47
C ASN A 64 7.40 29.05 14.57
N PHE A 65 7.07 30.34 14.79
CA PHE A 65 5.69 30.79 14.78
C PHE A 65 5.09 30.76 13.36
N ALA A 66 5.80 31.30 12.37
CA ALA A 66 5.43 31.22 10.95
C ALA A 66 5.27 29.76 10.47
N LYS A 67 6.15 28.84 10.88
CA LYS A 67 6.01 27.40 10.61
C LYS A 67 4.71 26.83 11.20
N PHE A 68 4.44 27.10 12.48
CA PHE A 68 3.25 26.60 13.18
C PHE A 68 1.95 27.13 12.58
N VAL A 69 1.85 28.46 12.38
CA VAL A 69 0.68 29.10 11.76
C VAL A 69 0.44 28.56 10.35
N THR A 70 1.50 28.44 9.54
CA THR A 70 1.39 27.87 8.18
C THR A 70 0.93 26.41 8.22
N PHE A 71 1.45 25.60 9.15
CA PHE A 71 1.07 24.19 9.30
C PHE A 71 -0.40 24.01 9.69
N VAL A 72 -0.90 24.83 10.61
CA VAL A 72 -2.32 24.81 11.04
C VAL A 72 -3.23 25.23 9.88
N ILE A 73 -2.91 26.33 9.19
CA ILE A 73 -3.71 26.81 8.05
C ILE A 73 -3.70 25.81 6.90
N SER A 74 -2.53 25.27 6.52
CA SER A 74 -2.44 24.30 5.42
C SER A 74 -3.17 23.00 5.75
N SER A 75 -3.06 22.51 7.00
CA SER A 75 -3.77 21.29 7.43
C SER A 75 -5.28 21.49 7.44
N GLY A 76 -5.77 22.65 7.90
CA GLY A 76 -7.19 23.00 7.85
C GLY A 76 -7.73 23.06 6.43
N LEU A 77 -7.05 23.77 5.52
CA LEU A 77 -7.45 23.89 4.12
C LEU A 77 -7.43 22.54 3.38
N LEU A 78 -6.43 21.70 3.63
CA LEU A 78 -6.31 20.42 2.95
C LEU A 78 -7.33 19.39 3.49
N TRP A 79 -7.75 19.52 4.75
CA TRP A 79 -8.84 18.75 5.36
C TRP A 79 -10.23 19.19 4.87
N THR A 80 -10.47 20.50 4.66
CA THR A 80 -11.74 20.97 4.05
C THR A 80 -11.85 20.59 2.58
N VAL A 81 -10.76 20.70 1.79
CA VAL A 81 -10.72 20.19 0.41
C VAL A 81 -10.96 18.69 0.37
N TYR A 82 -10.40 17.93 1.31
CA TYR A 82 -10.65 16.49 1.42
C TYR A 82 -12.13 16.16 1.71
N TYR A 83 -12.79 16.89 2.63
CA TYR A 83 -14.23 16.74 2.87
C TYR A 83 -15.09 17.11 1.65
N LEU A 84 -14.75 18.19 0.94
CA LEU A 84 -15.46 18.58 -0.29
C LEU A 84 -15.32 17.53 -1.41
N PHE A 85 -14.14 16.90 -1.52
CA PHE A 85 -13.94 15.78 -2.44
C PHE A 85 -14.79 14.57 -2.04
N GLN A 86 -14.87 14.24 -0.75
CA GLN A 86 -15.71 13.15 -0.25
C GLN A 86 -17.21 13.41 -0.40
N SER A 87 -17.70 14.66 -0.25
CA SER A 87 -19.11 14.97 -0.48
C SER A 87 -19.49 14.87 -1.96
N VAL A 88 -18.63 15.34 -2.87
CA VAL A 88 -18.83 15.16 -4.33
C VAL A 88 -18.82 13.67 -4.70
N LEU A 89 -17.90 12.87 -4.16
CA LEU A 89 -17.89 11.41 -4.37
C LEU A 89 -19.12 10.69 -3.80
N ALA A 90 -19.78 11.25 -2.78
CA ALA A 90 -21.04 10.73 -2.26
C ALA A 90 -22.26 11.11 -3.13
N GLU A 91 -22.21 12.23 -3.86
CA GLU A 91 -23.31 12.68 -4.74
C GLU A 91 -23.29 12.03 -6.14
N VAL A 92 -22.10 11.75 -6.69
CA VAL A 92 -21.96 11.11 -8.02
C VAL A 92 -22.77 9.80 -8.17
N PRO A 93 -22.78 8.86 -7.20
CA PRO A 93 -23.62 7.65 -7.27
C PRO A 93 -25.12 7.93 -7.32
N LEU A 94 -25.60 8.98 -6.65
CA LEU A 94 -27.01 9.35 -6.62
C LEU A 94 -27.48 9.91 -7.96
N ARG A 95 -26.62 10.68 -8.65
CA ARG A 95 -26.91 11.20 -10.00
C ARG A 95 -27.04 10.07 -11.02
N LEU A 96 -26.18 9.06 -10.96
CA LEU A 96 -26.27 7.89 -11.85
C LEU A 96 -27.53 7.04 -11.55
N GLN A 97 -27.88 6.86 -10.27
CA GLN A 97 -29.06 6.06 -9.91
C GLN A 97 -30.39 6.74 -10.27
N ASN A 98 -30.49 8.07 -10.18
CA ASN A 98 -31.70 8.76 -10.66
C ASN A 98 -31.82 8.70 -12.19
N GLY A 99 -30.73 8.76 -12.95
CA GLY A 99 -30.75 8.59 -14.40
C GLY A 99 -31.30 7.23 -14.88
N GLN A 100 -31.24 6.17 -14.06
CA GLN A 100 -31.89 4.89 -14.38
C GLN A 100 -33.36 4.80 -13.92
N ARG A 101 -33.85 5.67 -13.03
CA ARG A 101 -35.24 5.62 -12.55
C ARG A 101 -36.24 6.08 -13.61
N GLU A 102 -35.86 7.04 -14.44
CA GLU A 102 -36.71 7.52 -15.55
C GLU A 102 -36.89 6.45 -16.65
N GLY A 103 -35.88 5.60 -16.87
CA GLY A 103 -35.93 4.54 -17.89
C GLY A 103 -36.63 3.24 -17.48
N THR A 104 -37.08 3.08 -16.22
CA THR A 104 -37.64 1.81 -15.71
C THR A 104 -39.18 1.80 -15.68
N THR A 105 -39.83 2.97 -15.65
CA THR A 105 -41.29 3.11 -15.52
C THR A 105 -42.03 2.99 -16.86
N LEU A 106 -41.67 2.01 -17.69
CA LEU A 106 -42.27 1.77 -19.02
C LEU A 106 -42.52 0.28 -19.36
N LEU A 107 -42.26 -0.66 -18.44
CA LEU A 107 -42.46 -2.10 -18.68
C LEU A 107 -43.30 -2.82 -17.61
N THR A 108 -44.21 -2.09 -16.95
CA THR A 108 -45.29 -2.67 -16.13
C THR A 108 -46.54 -1.79 -16.21
N ASN A 109 -47.36 -1.97 -17.25
CA ASN A 109 -48.79 -1.58 -17.34
C ASN A 109 -49.37 -1.88 -18.74
N GLN A 110 -49.39 -3.14 -19.18
CA GLN A 110 -50.14 -3.51 -20.40
C GLN A 110 -50.58 -4.99 -20.43
N GLU A 111 -51.45 -5.39 -19.49
CA GLU A 111 -52.27 -6.61 -19.63
C GLU A 111 -53.68 -6.38 -19.06
N THR A 112 -54.52 -5.67 -19.82
CA THR A 112 -56.00 -5.83 -19.85
C THR A 112 -56.53 -5.15 -21.12
N GLU A 113 -57.74 -5.53 -21.54
CA GLU A 113 -58.29 -5.21 -22.86
C GLU A 113 -59.14 -3.91 -22.90
N ALA A 114 -59.51 -3.53 -24.14
CA ALA A 114 -60.76 -2.84 -24.53
C ALA A 114 -60.82 -1.29 -24.66
N VAL A 115 -61.16 -0.87 -25.90
CA VAL A 115 -62.13 0.20 -26.28
C VAL A 115 -61.72 1.68 -26.18
N THR A 116 -61.31 2.21 -27.34
CA THR A 116 -61.87 3.39 -28.08
C THR A 116 -61.89 4.81 -27.48
N GLU A 117 -61.22 5.76 -28.19
CA GLU A 117 -61.47 7.23 -28.25
C GLU A 117 -61.23 8.06 -26.94
N ASP A 118 -60.84 9.35 -26.92
CA ASP A 118 -60.46 10.35 -27.94
C ASP A 118 -59.51 11.42 -27.31
N SER A 119 -58.90 12.27 -28.15
CA SER A 119 -58.40 13.64 -27.88
C SER A 119 -57.20 13.91 -26.94
N MET A 120 -56.49 14.97 -27.32
CA MET A 120 -55.63 15.84 -26.49
C MET A 120 -56.41 16.38 -25.26
N ASP A 121 -55.80 16.86 -24.17
CA ASP A 121 -54.87 18.00 -24.20
C ASP A 121 -54.03 18.25 -22.90
N ASN A 122 -53.35 19.41 -22.90
CA ASN A 122 -52.57 20.10 -21.84
C ASN A 122 -53.39 20.46 -20.56
N MET A 123 -52.92 21.08 -19.44
CA MET A 123 -51.72 21.88 -19.05
C MET A 123 -51.63 22.07 -17.49
N SER A 124 -50.42 22.25 -16.93
CA SER A 124 -50.05 23.08 -15.75
C SER A 124 -50.46 22.81 -14.27
N ILE A 125 -49.42 22.99 -13.41
CA ILE A 125 -49.33 23.86 -12.19
C ILE A 125 -49.76 23.37 -10.78
N GLU A 126 -48.80 23.60 -9.86
CA GLU A 126 -48.78 23.80 -8.39
C GLU A 126 -49.85 23.23 -7.43
N GLN A 127 -49.36 22.44 -6.48
CA GLN A 127 -49.54 22.58 -5.02
C GLN A 127 -48.40 21.77 -4.32
N VAL A 128 -47.86 22.10 -3.15
CA VAL A 128 -48.34 22.91 -2.00
C VAL A 128 -47.23 23.89 -1.52
N HIS A 129 -47.66 25.00 -0.91
CA HIS A 129 -46.84 26.12 -0.37
C HIS A 129 -46.59 25.98 1.17
N GLU A 130 -46.05 27.04 1.78
CA GLU A 130 -46.10 27.39 3.22
C GLU A 130 -44.93 26.99 4.16
N TYR A 131 -44.07 28.00 4.42
CA TYR A 131 -43.52 28.50 5.71
C TYR A 131 -43.59 27.64 7.00
N LEU A 132 -42.67 27.76 7.98
CA LEU A 132 -41.86 28.91 8.44
C LEU A 132 -40.37 28.50 8.62
N ALA A 133 -39.33 29.34 8.50
CA ALA A 133 -39.15 30.79 8.72
C ALA A 133 -39.03 31.24 10.19
N GLU A 134 -37.81 31.17 10.72
CA GLU A 134 -37.34 32.06 11.80
C GLU A 134 -35.93 32.58 11.42
N VAL A 135 -35.65 33.85 11.71
CA VAL A 135 -34.55 34.63 11.10
C VAL A 135 -33.70 35.33 12.16
N LEU A 136 -32.39 35.37 11.90
CA LEU A 136 -31.34 35.91 12.77
C LEU A 136 -31.19 37.44 12.66
N PRO A 137 -30.87 38.12 13.78
CA PRO A 137 -29.88 39.21 13.77
C PRO A 137 -28.87 39.06 14.94
N GLN A 138 -27.54 39.20 14.79
CA GLN A 138 -26.74 40.34 14.32
C GLN A 138 -26.90 41.62 15.15
N THR A 139 -25.84 42.08 15.83
CA THR A 139 -25.39 43.48 15.91
C THR A 139 -23.97 43.59 16.52
N GLU A 140 -23.16 44.39 15.84
CA GLU A 140 -21.81 44.94 16.06
C GLU A 140 -21.56 45.68 17.39
N SER A 141 -20.34 45.54 17.97
CA SER A 141 -19.43 46.64 18.41
C SER A 141 -18.22 46.08 19.23
N ALA A 142 -17.25 46.92 19.61
CA ALA A 142 -15.92 46.53 20.10
C ALA A 142 -15.56 47.03 21.51
N GLN A 143 -14.70 46.29 22.25
CA GLN A 143 -13.75 46.83 23.25
C GLN A 143 -12.76 45.78 23.81
N GLU A 144 -11.50 46.19 24.01
CA GLU A 144 -10.59 45.74 25.10
C GLU A 144 -10.96 46.51 26.39
N PRO A 145 -10.66 46.05 27.64
CA PRO A 145 -9.34 45.51 28.05
C PRO A 145 -9.33 44.41 29.16
N LEU A 146 -8.11 44.10 29.66
CA LEU A 146 -7.73 43.49 30.97
C LEU A 146 -8.38 44.21 32.20
N PRO A 147 -8.33 43.72 33.47
CA PRO A 147 -7.61 42.54 34.03
C PRO A 147 -8.53 41.69 35.00
N GLU A 148 -8.16 40.96 36.09
CA GLU A 148 -6.91 40.72 36.89
C GLU A 148 -7.04 39.43 37.77
N GLU A 149 -5.91 38.79 38.16
CA GLU A 149 -5.67 37.89 39.34
C GLU A 149 -6.58 36.63 39.61
N LEU A 150 -6.19 35.55 40.32
CA LEU A 150 -5.09 35.24 41.26
C LEU A 150 -4.41 33.86 41.02
N GLN A 151 -3.07 33.83 41.15
CA GLN A 151 -2.20 32.80 41.81
C GLN A 151 -2.19 31.32 41.31
N GLU A 152 -1.07 30.72 40.86
CA GLU A 152 0.24 30.38 41.50
C GLU A 152 0.28 29.00 42.20
N PRO A 153 1.46 28.34 42.44
CA PRO A 153 2.84 28.84 42.32
C PRO A 153 3.81 27.99 41.44
N ILE A 154 5.05 28.47 41.33
CA ILE A 154 6.21 27.85 40.65
C ILE A 154 7.28 27.48 41.70
N ILE A 155 8.08 26.43 41.47
CA ILE A 155 9.43 26.31 42.04
C ILE A 155 10.41 25.81 40.96
N GLU A 156 11.30 26.70 40.50
CA GLU A 156 12.61 26.33 39.93
C GLU A 156 13.66 26.35 41.04
N ILE A 157 14.83 25.73 40.78
CA ILE A 157 16.16 26.25 41.15
C ILE A 157 17.22 25.47 40.37
N SER A 158 18.27 26.16 39.94
CA SER A 158 19.46 25.57 39.32
C SER A 158 20.68 26.39 39.73
N ASP A 159 21.69 25.76 40.34
CA ASP A 159 23.10 26.17 40.20
C ASP A 159 24.07 25.04 40.58
N SER A 160 25.37 25.28 40.42
CA SER A 160 26.47 24.32 40.50
C SER A 160 27.37 24.52 41.75
N VAL A 161 28.49 23.78 41.77
CA VAL A 161 29.69 23.85 42.65
C VAL A 161 29.79 22.81 43.79
N GLU A 162 30.89 22.06 43.71
CA GLU A 162 31.42 21.02 44.61
C GLU A 162 32.40 21.66 45.64
N PRO A 163 32.47 21.24 46.95
CA PRO A 163 33.40 20.17 47.36
C PRO A 163 33.04 19.28 48.56
N THR A 164 33.20 17.95 48.35
CA THR A 164 33.73 16.94 49.30
C THR A 164 32.99 16.70 50.64
N LYS A 165 32.56 15.44 50.93
CA LYS A 165 33.15 14.50 51.95
C LYS A 165 32.60 13.06 51.82
N GLU A 166 33.52 12.11 52.07
CA GLU A 166 33.40 10.70 52.48
C GLU A 166 32.06 9.93 52.42
N ALA A 167 32.04 8.95 51.51
CA ALA A 167 31.66 7.54 51.70
C ALA A 167 30.43 7.13 52.55
N THR A 168 29.48 6.46 51.89
CA THR A 168 28.90 5.18 52.36
C THR A 168 28.64 4.29 51.15
N ASP A 169 29.04 3.02 51.25
CA ASP A 169 28.92 2.03 50.18
C ASP A 169 27.54 1.35 50.23
N THR A 170 26.80 1.32 49.11
CA THR A 170 25.59 0.51 48.96
C THR A 170 25.39 0.14 47.48
N ILE A 171 26.30 -0.70 46.98
CA ILE A 171 26.12 -1.68 45.89
C ILE A 171 24.87 -1.46 45.01
N GLU A 172 25.03 -0.71 43.91
CA GLU A 172 24.05 -0.71 42.82
C GLU A 172 24.03 -2.09 42.16
N THR A 173 23.10 -2.95 42.58
CA THR A 173 22.75 -4.15 41.80
C THR A 173 21.86 -3.72 40.63
N SER A 174 22.45 -2.98 39.70
CA SER A 174 21.83 -2.66 38.41
C SER A 174 21.72 -3.95 37.62
N SER A 175 20.53 -4.56 37.67
CA SER A 175 20.24 -5.82 36.99
C SER A 175 20.19 -5.59 35.48
N GLU A 176 21.30 -5.88 34.79
CA GLU A 176 21.39 -5.90 33.33
C GLU A 176 20.51 -7.02 32.75
N GLN A 177 19.19 -6.81 32.75
CA GLN A 177 18.25 -7.50 31.89
C GLN A 177 18.31 -6.83 30.50
N PRO A 178 18.80 -7.51 29.44
CA PRO A 178 18.74 -6.97 28.09
C PRO A 178 17.29 -6.68 27.70
N ASP A 179 17.03 -5.56 27.03
CA ASP A 179 15.70 -5.27 26.52
C ASP A 179 15.27 -6.36 25.52
N LEU A 180 14.32 -7.19 25.96
CA LEU A 180 13.75 -8.30 25.20
C LEU A 180 13.11 -7.82 23.88
N TYR A 181 12.61 -6.57 23.83
CA TYR A 181 12.11 -6.00 22.59
C TYR A 181 13.26 -5.72 21.61
N ALA A 182 14.30 -4.98 22.03
CA ALA A 182 15.48 -4.74 21.21
C ALA A 182 16.19 -6.04 20.77
N GLN A 183 16.19 -7.09 21.60
CA GLN A 183 16.66 -8.42 21.19
C GLN A 183 15.78 -9.01 20.10
N ARG A 184 14.44 -9.06 20.28
CA ARG A 184 13.52 -9.58 19.25
C ARG A 184 13.60 -8.82 17.93
N CYS A 185 13.81 -7.51 17.96
CA CYS A 185 14.03 -6.71 16.74
C CYS A 185 15.31 -7.14 16.00
N LYS A 186 16.41 -7.38 16.71
CA LYS A 186 17.68 -7.87 16.12
C LYS A 186 17.55 -9.29 15.56
N GLU A 187 16.86 -10.18 16.26
CA GLU A 187 16.56 -11.54 15.79
C GLU A 187 15.76 -11.49 14.48
N TYR A 188 14.64 -10.75 14.46
CA TYR A 188 13.80 -10.59 13.27
C TYR A 188 14.57 -9.99 12.07
N GLN A 189 15.42 -8.98 12.31
CA GLN A 189 16.28 -8.41 11.27
C GLN A 189 17.25 -9.44 10.68
N ARG A 190 17.87 -10.29 11.52
CA ARG A 190 18.72 -11.39 11.04
C ARG A 190 17.93 -12.46 10.29
N GLU A 191 16.71 -12.78 10.70
CA GLU A 191 15.84 -13.71 9.96
C GLU A 191 15.47 -13.18 8.56
N GLN A 192 15.14 -11.88 8.44
CA GLN A 192 14.87 -11.29 7.14
C GLN A 192 16.10 -11.27 6.24
N GLU A 193 17.27 -10.90 6.77
CA GLU A 193 18.51 -10.85 5.99
C GLU A 193 18.98 -12.26 5.58
N GLN A 194 18.89 -13.25 6.47
CA GLN A 194 19.17 -14.64 6.11
C GLN A 194 18.21 -15.15 5.03
N ARG A 195 16.91 -14.79 5.10
CA ARG A 195 15.95 -15.15 4.06
C ARG A 195 16.25 -14.46 2.73
N ARG A 196 16.68 -13.20 2.75
CA ARG A 196 17.13 -12.45 1.56
C ARG A 196 18.34 -13.13 0.92
N GLN A 197 19.35 -13.49 1.71
CA GLN A 197 20.53 -14.20 1.23
C GLN A 197 20.16 -15.57 0.65
N ASN A 198 19.38 -16.40 1.35
CA ASN A 198 18.92 -17.69 0.84
C ASN A 198 18.14 -17.56 -0.49
N THR A 199 17.33 -16.49 -0.63
CA THR A 199 16.61 -16.19 -1.89
C THR A 199 17.58 -15.87 -3.03
N ILE A 200 18.62 -15.09 -2.75
CA ILE A 200 19.68 -14.77 -3.74
C ILE A 200 20.49 -16.03 -4.08
N ASP A 201 20.84 -16.85 -3.10
CA ASP A 201 21.60 -18.09 -3.33
C ASP A 201 20.80 -19.08 -4.20
N ALA A 202 19.50 -19.25 -3.95
CA ALA A 202 18.60 -20.05 -4.79
C ALA A 202 18.45 -19.47 -6.21
N ILE A 203 18.42 -18.13 -6.36
CA ILE A 203 18.46 -17.48 -7.68
C ILE A 203 19.77 -17.81 -8.40
N ILE A 204 20.92 -17.74 -7.72
CA ILE A 204 22.23 -18.01 -8.34
C ILE A 204 22.38 -19.50 -8.69
N GLU A 205 21.83 -20.41 -7.89
CA GLU A 205 21.72 -21.83 -8.25
C GLU A 205 20.88 -22.02 -9.52
N TYR A 206 19.67 -21.45 -9.58
CA TYR A 206 18.81 -21.49 -10.76
C TYR A 206 19.47 -20.88 -12.00
N VAL A 207 20.16 -19.75 -11.87
CA VAL A 207 20.92 -19.11 -12.95
C VAL A 207 22.03 -20.03 -13.44
N THR A 208 22.81 -20.60 -12.52
CA THR A 208 23.90 -21.53 -12.83
C THR A 208 23.37 -22.76 -13.57
N HIS A 209 22.33 -23.40 -13.05
CA HIS A 209 21.68 -24.57 -13.65
C HIS A 209 21.12 -24.26 -15.05
N THR A 210 20.38 -23.15 -15.18
CA THR A 210 19.64 -22.81 -16.40
C THR A 210 20.53 -22.24 -17.50
N MET A 211 21.54 -21.43 -17.16
CA MET A 211 22.33 -20.68 -18.15
C MET A 211 23.65 -21.36 -18.57
N SER A 212 24.18 -22.30 -17.78
CA SER A 212 25.42 -23.03 -18.13
C SER A 212 25.45 -23.65 -19.54
N PRO A 213 24.35 -24.20 -20.11
CA PRO A 213 24.36 -24.71 -21.48
C PRO A 213 24.54 -23.64 -22.57
N TYR A 214 24.24 -22.37 -22.26
CA TYR A 214 24.10 -21.28 -23.22
C TYR A 214 25.24 -20.26 -23.21
N ILE A 215 26.16 -20.36 -22.24
CA ILE A 215 27.28 -19.42 -22.05
C ILE A 215 28.59 -20.04 -22.58
N TYR A 216 29.58 -19.20 -22.94
CA TYR A 216 30.87 -19.67 -23.48
C TYR A 216 31.76 -20.35 -22.43
N ASP A 217 31.90 -19.73 -21.28
CA ASP A 217 32.88 -20.07 -20.24
C ASP A 217 32.40 -19.64 -18.84
N ASN A 218 33.20 -19.96 -17.82
CA ASN A 218 32.86 -19.65 -16.43
C ASN A 218 32.98 -18.15 -16.11
N GLU A 219 33.73 -17.35 -16.88
CA GLU A 219 33.93 -15.92 -16.62
C GLU A 219 32.69 -15.12 -17.04
N GLU A 220 32.10 -15.46 -18.20
CA GLU A 220 30.80 -14.92 -18.64
C GLU A 220 29.64 -15.36 -17.73
N LEU A 221 29.69 -16.58 -17.17
CA LEU A 221 28.72 -17.04 -16.17
C LEU A 221 28.90 -16.33 -14.82
N GLU A 222 30.14 -16.12 -14.38
CA GLU A 222 30.42 -15.36 -13.15
C GLU A 222 29.94 -13.91 -13.29
N LYS A 223 30.20 -13.24 -14.42
CA LYS A 223 29.65 -11.91 -14.73
C LYS A 223 28.12 -11.86 -14.63
N LEU A 224 27.42 -12.87 -15.16
CA LEU A 224 25.96 -12.96 -15.06
C LEU A 224 25.50 -13.05 -13.60
N CYS A 225 26.06 -13.99 -12.84
CA CYS A 225 25.74 -14.20 -11.43
C CYS A 225 26.03 -12.94 -10.60
N ASP A 226 27.15 -12.27 -10.85
CA ASP A 226 27.54 -11.06 -10.12
C ASP A 226 26.68 -9.85 -10.46
N ALA A 227 26.27 -9.69 -11.72
CA ALA A 227 25.31 -8.67 -12.11
C ALA A 227 23.92 -8.92 -11.52
N ILE A 228 23.52 -10.18 -11.32
CA ILE A 228 22.26 -10.55 -10.66
C ILE A 228 22.33 -10.30 -9.15
N ARG A 229 23.45 -10.58 -8.48
CA ARG A 229 23.69 -10.16 -7.07
C ARG A 229 23.58 -8.65 -6.92
N LYS A 230 24.30 -7.89 -7.76
CA LYS A 230 24.29 -6.41 -7.76
C LYS A 230 22.90 -5.84 -8.09
N TRP A 231 22.11 -6.54 -8.91
CA TRP A 231 20.72 -6.17 -9.21
C TRP A 231 19.74 -6.51 -8.09
N ALA A 232 20.03 -7.55 -7.29
CA ALA A 232 19.28 -7.89 -6.08
C ALA A 232 19.50 -6.88 -4.95
N ASP A 233 20.70 -6.30 -4.86
CA ASP A 233 21.07 -5.24 -3.91
C ASP A 233 20.58 -3.84 -4.38
N ASP A 234 20.67 -3.54 -5.68
CA ASP A 234 20.10 -2.32 -6.30
C ASP A 234 19.36 -2.65 -7.61
N TRP A 235 18.03 -2.50 -7.61
CA TRP A 235 17.19 -2.71 -8.78
C TRP A 235 17.52 -1.78 -9.98
N ARG A 236 18.27 -0.69 -9.75
CA ARG A 236 18.75 0.24 -10.79
C ARG A 236 20.09 -0.18 -11.40
N HIS A 237 20.71 -1.24 -10.90
CA HIS A 237 22.00 -1.73 -11.37
C HIS A 237 22.04 -1.84 -12.91
N ILE A 238 23.15 -1.39 -13.48
CA ILE A 238 23.41 -1.41 -14.92
C ILE A 238 24.31 -2.62 -15.19
N PRO A 239 23.77 -3.76 -15.67
CA PRO A 239 24.59 -4.93 -15.94
C PRO A 239 25.56 -4.68 -17.09
N VAL A 240 26.72 -5.32 -17.01
CA VAL A 240 27.65 -5.46 -18.14
C VAL A 240 27.06 -6.50 -19.12
N PRO A 241 27.07 -6.27 -20.44
CA PRO A 241 26.64 -7.27 -21.41
C PRO A 241 27.48 -8.56 -21.33
N ILE A 242 26.83 -9.71 -21.55
CA ILE A 242 27.50 -11.02 -21.67
C ILE A 242 27.23 -11.66 -23.03
N ARG A 243 28.09 -12.60 -23.41
CA ARG A 243 28.08 -13.29 -24.69
C ARG A 243 27.51 -14.70 -24.55
N LEU A 244 26.53 -15.03 -25.39
CA LEU A 244 25.93 -16.36 -25.46
C LEU A 244 26.60 -17.23 -26.55
N LYS A 245 26.88 -18.48 -26.18
CA LYS A 245 27.43 -19.55 -27.03
C LYS A 245 26.40 -20.14 -27.97
N SER A 246 25.14 -20.15 -27.57
CA SER A 246 24.01 -20.63 -28.34
C SER A 246 22.83 -19.65 -28.22
N THR A 247 21.98 -19.62 -29.25
CA THR A 247 20.88 -18.66 -29.35
C THR A 247 19.71 -19.04 -28.45
N LEU A 248 19.65 -18.46 -27.26
CA LEU A 248 18.38 -18.33 -26.52
C LEU A 248 17.43 -17.43 -27.31
N THR A 249 16.14 -17.73 -27.28
CA THR A 249 15.13 -16.90 -27.91
C THR A 249 14.82 -15.66 -27.07
N THR A 250 14.17 -14.69 -27.69
CA THR A 250 13.65 -13.50 -26.99
C THR A 250 12.47 -13.81 -26.07
N LEU A 251 11.95 -15.04 -26.12
CA LEU A 251 10.97 -15.60 -25.19
C LEU A 251 11.67 -16.16 -23.95
N ASP A 252 12.67 -17.03 -24.14
CA ASP A 252 13.46 -17.66 -23.08
C ASP A 252 14.02 -16.64 -22.09
N LEU A 253 14.61 -15.55 -22.61
CA LEU A 253 15.19 -14.50 -21.78
C LEU A 253 14.13 -13.70 -21.01
N ARG A 254 12.88 -13.60 -21.50
CA ARG A 254 11.78 -12.98 -20.75
C ARG A 254 11.37 -13.86 -19.57
N HIS A 255 11.25 -15.17 -19.82
CA HIS A 255 10.94 -16.14 -18.77
C HIS A 255 12.05 -16.16 -17.71
N PHE A 256 13.31 -16.23 -18.13
CA PHE A 256 14.48 -16.13 -17.27
C PHE A 256 14.45 -14.90 -16.34
N VAL A 257 14.30 -13.70 -16.88
CA VAL A 257 14.26 -12.46 -16.08
C VAL A 257 12.97 -12.34 -15.25
N TRP A 258 11.85 -12.92 -15.70
CA TRP A 258 10.62 -12.97 -14.90
C TRP A 258 10.78 -13.88 -13.68
N ASN A 259 11.28 -15.11 -13.87
CA ASN A 259 11.47 -16.11 -12.81
C ASN A 259 12.35 -15.56 -11.67
N ILE A 260 13.44 -14.86 -12.01
CA ILE A 260 14.35 -14.18 -11.06
C ILE A 260 13.63 -13.03 -10.35
N ALA A 261 13.03 -12.11 -11.12
CA ALA A 261 12.48 -10.88 -10.58
C ALA A 261 11.17 -11.06 -9.78
N GLU A 262 10.57 -12.25 -9.80
CA GLU A 262 9.47 -12.61 -8.90
C GLU A 262 9.96 -13.18 -7.56
N ARG A 263 11.17 -13.78 -7.48
CA ARG A 263 11.83 -14.12 -6.19
C ARG A 263 12.32 -12.87 -5.47
N LEU A 264 12.91 -11.91 -6.19
CA LEU A 264 13.48 -10.68 -5.61
C LEU A 264 12.44 -9.71 -5.00
N GLY A 265 11.15 -9.91 -5.27
CA GLY A 265 10.05 -9.15 -4.66
C GLY A 265 9.16 -8.41 -5.67
N SER A 266 7.85 -8.63 -5.59
CA SER A 266 6.92 -8.19 -6.62
C SER A 266 6.69 -6.68 -6.70
N LYS A 267 6.70 -6.18 -7.95
CA LYS A 267 5.96 -5.01 -8.48
C LYS A 267 6.34 -3.59 -8.08
N LYS A 268 6.92 -3.30 -6.90
CA LYS A 268 7.36 -1.92 -6.58
C LYS A 268 8.64 -1.55 -7.32
N ASP A 269 9.68 -2.34 -7.12
CA ASP A 269 11.04 -2.04 -7.56
C ASP A 269 11.34 -2.73 -8.90
N TYR A 270 11.11 -4.04 -8.99
CA TYR A 270 11.26 -4.84 -10.20
C TYR A 270 10.07 -4.70 -11.17
N THR A 271 9.76 -3.45 -11.56
CA THR A 271 8.72 -3.13 -12.54
C THR A 271 9.02 -3.73 -13.92
N GLY A 272 8.00 -3.85 -14.77
CA GLY A 272 8.18 -4.32 -16.15
C GLY A 272 9.16 -3.49 -16.99
N ARG A 273 9.33 -2.19 -16.69
CA ARG A 273 10.37 -1.35 -17.30
C ARG A 273 11.75 -1.78 -16.84
N VAL A 274 11.96 -1.92 -15.53
CA VAL A 274 13.26 -2.32 -14.93
C VAL A 274 13.70 -3.70 -15.42
N ARG A 275 12.77 -4.68 -15.46
CA ARG A 275 13.01 -6.01 -16.07
C ARG A 275 13.39 -5.89 -17.56
N ALA A 276 12.79 -4.96 -18.30
CA ALA A 276 13.05 -4.72 -19.72
C ALA A 276 14.34 -3.91 -20.01
N ASP A 277 14.81 -3.09 -19.08
CA ASP A 277 16.12 -2.43 -19.15
C ASP A 277 17.25 -3.41 -18.84
N PHE A 278 17.10 -4.24 -17.79
CA PHE A 278 18.10 -5.24 -17.40
C PHE A 278 18.36 -6.25 -18.52
N ILE A 279 17.31 -6.87 -19.06
CA ILE A 279 17.40 -7.88 -20.14
C ILE A 279 18.06 -7.32 -21.42
N LYS A 280 17.78 -6.06 -21.78
CA LYS A 280 18.35 -5.39 -22.96
C LYS A 280 19.84 -5.09 -22.81
N ARG A 281 20.27 -4.73 -21.60
CA ARG A 281 21.67 -4.41 -21.29
C ARG A 281 22.51 -5.67 -21.12
N MET A 282 21.95 -6.72 -20.52
CA MET A 282 22.60 -8.02 -20.35
C MET A 282 22.77 -8.77 -21.66
N PHE A 283 21.74 -8.80 -22.52
CA PHE A 283 21.68 -9.61 -23.75
C PHE A 283 21.41 -8.76 -25.01
N PRO A 284 22.27 -7.78 -25.33
CA PRO A 284 22.01 -6.82 -26.41
C PRO A 284 21.87 -7.49 -27.78
N ASP A 285 22.67 -8.52 -28.08
CA ASP A 285 22.65 -9.22 -29.37
C ASP A 285 21.29 -9.90 -29.65
N VAL A 286 20.64 -10.45 -28.60
CA VAL A 286 19.34 -11.12 -28.71
C VAL A 286 18.19 -10.11 -28.64
N MET A 287 18.34 -9.01 -27.88
CA MET A 287 17.29 -8.02 -27.64
C MET A 287 17.34 -6.78 -28.56
N ARG A 288 18.31 -6.72 -29.48
CA ARG A 288 18.57 -5.57 -30.37
C ARG A 288 17.32 -5.09 -31.09
N ASP A 289 16.60 -6.00 -31.74
CA ASP A 289 15.54 -5.71 -32.69
C ASP A 289 14.14 -5.64 -32.05
N ILE A 290 14.06 -5.62 -30.72
CA ILE A 290 12.81 -5.55 -29.95
C ILE A 290 12.68 -4.17 -29.28
N GLU A 291 11.53 -3.52 -29.44
CA GLU A 291 11.22 -2.28 -28.71
C GLU A 291 11.01 -2.56 -27.21
N GLN A 292 11.47 -1.65 -26.34
CA GLN A 292 11.44 -1.85 -24.89
C GLN A 292 10.02 -2.05 -24.35
N ASP A 293 9.03 -1.34 -24.89
CA ASP A 293 7.64 -1.45 -24.46
C ASP A 293 6.96 -2.76 -24.96
N SER A 294 7.48 -3.40 -26.00
CA SER A 294 7.08 -4.75 -26.43
C SER A 294 7.59 -5.87 -25.50
N ILE A 295 8.46 -5.56 -24.52
CA ILE A 295 8.99 -6.55 -23.56
C ILE A 295 7.99 -6.80 -22.41
N ARG A 296 7.04 -5.89 -22.17
CA ARG A 296 6.09 -5.89 -21.04
C ARG A 296 5.32 -7.21 -20.83
N ASN A 297 5.04 -7.96 -21.90
CA ASN A 297 4.41 -9.29 -21.82
C ASN A 297 5.46 -10.36 -21.51
N PHE A 298 5.88 -10.43 -20.24
CA PHE A 298 6.89 -11.38 -19.76
C PHE A 298 6.40 -12.82 -19.62
N LYS A 299 5.09 -13.06 -19.44
CA LYS A 299 4.46 -14.40 -19.33
C LYS A 299 3.70 -14.79 -20.62
N PHE A 300 4.20 -14.37 -21.78
CA PHE A 300 3.62 -14.76 -23.06
C PHE A 300 4.03 -16.22 -23.35
N GLN A 301 3.11 -17.11 -23.73
CA GLN A 301 3.41 -18.54 -24.00
C GLN A 301 4.25 -19.20 -22.87
N PRO A 302 3.77 -19.21 -21.60
CA PRO A 302 4.59 -19.53 -20.42
C PRO A 302 5.22 -20.94 -20.46
N ASP A 303 4.54 -21.89 -21.10
CA ASP A 303 4.94 -23.30 -21.25
C ASP A 303 5.77 -23.55 -22.53
N THR A 304 6.37 -22.51 -23.12
CA THR A 304 7.05 -22.56 -24.42
C THR A 304 8.44 -21.92 -24.34
N GLY A 305 9.42 -22.58 -24.95
CA GLY A 305 10.83 -22.19 -24.93
C GLY A 305 11.72 -23.30 -24.37
N ASN A 306 13.01 -23.00 -24.27
CA ASN A 306 14.02 -23.75 -23.53
C ASN A 306 14.06 -23.33 -22.05
N ILE A 307 13.54 -22.12 -21.74
CA ILE A 307 13.33 -21.62 -20.38
C ILE A 307 11.84 -21.33 -20.23
N VAL A 308 11.16 -22.06 -19.34
CA VAL A 308 9.72 -21.91 -19.04
C VAL A 308 9.49 -20.94 -17.88
N ILE A 309 8.25 -20.48 -17.72
CA ILE A 309 7.83 -19.72 -16.53
C ILE A 309 7.76 -20.64 -15.31
N ASP A 310 8.44 -20.26 -14.25
CA ASP A 310 8.45 -20.94 -12.96
C ASP A 310 7.84 -20.04 -11.87
N GLU A 311 6.58 -20.28 -11.51
CA GLU A 311 5.88 -19.46 -10.49
C GLU A 311 6.24 -19.92 -9.06
N PRO A 312 6.70 -19.02 -8.17
CA PRO A 312 7.07 -19.40 -6.81
C PRO A 312 5.83 -19.79 -5.98
N ASP A 313 5.98 -20.82 -5.18
CA ASP A 313 4.93 -21.26 -4.25
C ASP A 313 4.72 -20.24 -3.10
N LYS A 314 3.62 -20.31 -2.37
CA LYS A 314 3.15 -19.20 -1.51
C LYS A 314 4.06 -18.91 -0.31
N GLY A 315 4.99 -17.98 -0.50
CA GLY A 315 6.01 -17.59 0.48
C GLY A 315 7.30 -18.40 0.36
N ASP A 316 7.40 -19.27 -0.65
CA ASP A 316 8.63 -19.94 -1.02
C ASP A 316 9.46 -19.07 -1.99
N TYR A 317 10.75 -19.37 -2.11
CA TYR A 317 11.70 -18.76 -3.04
C TYR A 317 12.43 -19.80 -3.91
N HIS A 318 12.38 -21.09 -3.56
CA HIS A 318 12.99 -22.16 -4.36
C HIS A 318 12.39 -22.23 -5.77
N PHE A 319 13.11 -22.86 -6.70
CA PHE A 319 12.71 -23.07 -8.09
C PHE A 319 12.29 -24.53 -8.30
N HIS A 320 11.32 -24.77 -9.18
CA HIS A 320 10.90 -26.13 -9.49
C HIS A 320 11.84 -26.77 -10.53
N TYR A 321 12.65 -27.72 -10.07
CA TYR A 321 13.43 -28.58 -10.95
C TYR A 321 12.62 -29.84 -11.27
N GLU A 322 12.40 -30.12 -12.56
CA GLU A 322 11.76 -31.38 -12.98
C GLU A 322 12.63 -32.58 -12.56
N LYS A 323 12.03 -33.49 -11.80
CA LYS A 323 12.64 -34.79 -11.54
C LYS A 323 12.43 -35.67 -12.77
N PHE A 324 13.45 -35.73 -13.63
CA PHE A 324 13.58 -36.78 -14.63
C PHE A 324 13.46 -38.15 -13.92
N ASN A 325 12.46 -38.92 -14.34
CA ASN A 325 12.06 -40.23 -13.79
C ASN A 325 12.29 -41.31 -14.85
#